data_AF-A0A519KJM6-F1
#
_entry.id   AF-A0A519KJM6-F1
#
_cell.length_a   1.000
_cell.length_b   1.000
_cell.length_c   1.000
_cell.angle_alpha   90.00
_cell.angle_beta   90.00
_cell.angle_gamma   90.00
#
_symmetry.space_group_name_H-M   'P 1'
#
loop_
_entity.id
_entity.type
_entity.pdbx_description
1 polymer ?
#
loop_
_entity_poly.entity_id
_entity_poly.type
_entity_poly.pdbx_seq_one_letter_code
_entity_poly.pdbx_strand_id
1 'polypeptide(L)' 'MAATKKYSEKPQDKVGEVMHEFKEGKLKSGSGKKVTSKKQAVAIGISEARDKGLKVPKEKKSK' A
#
# COMPACT_ATOMS: atom_id res chain seq x y z
N MET A 1 18.66 16.57 -15.12
CA MET A 1 17.85 16.54 -13.89
C MET A 1 17.14 15.20 -13.82
N ALA A 2 17.59 14.27 -12.97
CA ALA A 2 16.98 12.95 -12.85
C ALA A 2 15.57 13.07 -12.29
N ALA A 3 14.57 12.56 -13.01
CA ALA A 3 13.19 12.51 -12.54
C ALA A 3 13.14 11.65 -11.27
N THR A 4 13.05 12.30 -10.11
CA THR A 4 12.90 11.61 -8.82
C THR A 4 11.58 10.83 -8.87
N LYS A 5 11.67 9.51 -9.10
CA LYS A 5 10.52 8.61 -9.03
C LYS A 5 9.95 8.81 -7.62
N LYS A 6 8.75 9.39 -7.52
CA LYS A 6 8.10 9.76 -6.24
C LYS A 6 7.85 8.56 -5.31
N TYR A 7 8.18 7.37 -5.78
CA TYR A 7 8.26 6.12 -5.05
C TYR A 7 9.59 5.49 -5.43
N SER A 8 10.35 4.98 -4.45
CA SER A 8 11.32 3.91 -4.75
C SER A 8 10.55 2.72 -5.36
N GLU A 9 11.23 1.73 -5.94
CA GLU A 9 10.54 0.56 -6.52
C GLU A 9 9.89 -0.30 -5.43
N LYS A 10 10.61 -0.44 -4.31
CA LYS A 10 10.25 -1.28 -3.16
C LYS A 10 8.83 -1.07 -2.56
N PRO A 11 8.32 0.16 -2.35
CA PRO A 11 6.93 0.39 -1.95
C PRO A 11 5.90 0.00 -3.02
N GLN A 12 6.23 0.15 -4.31
CA GLN A 12 5.33 -0.24 -5.39
C GLN A 12 5.18 -1.76 -5.43
N ASP A 13 6.28 -2.49 -5.25
CA ASP A 13 6.27 -3.95 -5.14
C ASP A 13 5.39 -4.41 -3.98
N LYS A 14 5.52 -3.76 -2.81
CA LYS A 14 4.72 -4.10 -1.63
C LYS A 14 3.22 -3.87 -1.84
N VAL A 15 2.84 -2.74 -2.46
CA VAL A 15 1.45 -2.48 -2.85
C VAL A 15 0.97 -3.51 -3.88
N GLY A 16 1.85 -3.92 -4.79
CA GLY A 16 1.58 -4.98 -5.77
C GLY A 16 1.26 -6.33 -5.11
N GLU A 17 2.02 -6.75 -4.11
CA GLU A 17 1.77 -7.98 -3.35
C GLU A 17 0.41 -7.93 -2.63
N VAL A 18 0.14 -6.84 -1.91
CA VAL A 18 -1.15 -6.67 -1.20
C VAL A 18 -2.31 -6.65 -2.20
N MET A 19 -2.13 -6.04 -3.37
CA MET A 19 -3.11 -6.06 -4.45
C MET A 19 -3.31 -7.47 -5.02
N HIS A 20 -2.26 -8.30 -5.05
CA HIS A 20 -2.35 -9.68 -5.47
C HIS A 20 -3.19 -10.49 -4.48
N GLU A 21 -2.89 -10.39 -3.18
CA GLU A 21 -3.68 -11.04 -2.13
C GLU A 21 -5.14 -10.57 -2.09
N PHE A 22 -5.37 -9.30 -2.40
CA PHE A 22 -6.71 -8.74 -2.55
C PHE A 22 -7.45 -9.39 -3.73
N LYS A 23 -6.80 -9.51 -4.90
CA LYS A 23 -7.39 -10.18 -6.07
C LYS A 23 -7.69 -11.65 -5.81
N GLU A 24 -6.88 -12.32 -4.99
CA GLU A 24 -7.11 -13.69 -4.55
C GLU A 24 -8.17 -13.82 -3.44
N GLY A 25 -8.70 -12.71 -2.91
CA GLY A 25 -9.70 -12.72 -1.83
C GLY A 25 -9.16 -13.17 -0.46
N LYS A 26 -7.83 -13.16 -0.31
CA LYS A 26 -7.11 -13.58 0.92
C LYS A 26 -6.82 -12.40 1.84
N LEU A 27 -6.76 -11.18 1.30
CA LEU A 27 -6.43 -9.98 2.07
C LEU A 27 -7.44 -9.71 3.19
N LYS A 28 -6.93 -9.51 4.41
CA LYS A 28 -7.69 -9.16 5.60
C LYS A 28 -7.23 -7.83 6.18
N SER A 29 -8.14 -7.10 6.81
CA SER A 29 -7.82 -5.94 7.63
C SER A 29 -7.26 -6.37 8.99
N GLY A 30 -6.65 -5.43 9.73
CA GLY A 30 -6.20 -5.67 11.11
C GLY A 30 -7.33 -6.08 12.08
N SER A 31 -8.60 -5.87 11.69
CA SER A 31 -9.79 -6.34 12.41
C SER A 31 -10.25 -7.75 12.01
N GLY A 32 -9.50 -8.47 11.18
CA GLY A 32 -9.80 -9.83 10.72
C GLY A 32 -10.84 -9.95 9.61
N LYS A 33 -11.47 -8.83 9.21
CA LYS A 33 -12.45 -8.80 8.12
C LYS A 33 -11.75 -8.87 6.76
N LYS A 34 -12.38 -9.52 5.79
CA LYS A 34 -11.89 -9.51 4.39
C LYS A 34 -11.96 -8.10 3.83
N VAL A 35 -10.91 -7.69 3.12
CA VAL A 35 -10.89 -6.41 2.43
C VAL A 35 -11.69 -6.55 1.15
N THR A 36 -12.73 -5.73 1.00
CA THR A 36 -13.59 -5.72 -0.19
C THR A 36 -13.33 -4.52 -1.09
N SER A 37 -12.68 -3.48 -0.56
CA SER A 37 -12.41 -2.25 -1.30
C SER A 37 -10.97 -2.18 -1.78
N LYS A 38 -10.79 -1.96 -3.09
CA LYS A 38 -9.47 -1.77 -3.71
C LYS A 38 -8.72 -0.57 -3.10
N LYS A 39 -9.44 0.52 -2.77
CA LYS A 39 -8.86 1.71 -2.11
C LYS A 39 -8.25 1.33 -0.75
N GLN A 40 -8.96 0.49 0.01
CA GLN A 40 -8.50 0.02 1.31
C GLN A 40 -7.27 -0.89 1.17
N ALA A 41 -7.27 -1.80 0.20
CA ALA A 41 -6.12 -2.65 -0.07
C ALA A 41 -4.87 -1.84 -0.46
N VAL A 42 -5.01 -0.78 -1.27
CA VAL A 42 -3.90 0.14 -1.57
C VAL A 42 -3.42 0.87 -0.30
N ALA A 43 -4.34 1.31 0.56
CA ALA A 43 -3.98 1.96 1.82
C ALA A 43 -3.21 1.01 2.76
N ILE A 44 -3.59 -0.27 2.81
CA ILE A 44 -2.87 -1.30 3.57
C ILE A 44 -1.46 -1.48 2.99
N GLY A 45 -1.31 -1.63 1.68
CA GLY A 45 0.01 -1.76 1.05
C GLY A 45 0.93 -0.56 1.26
N ILE A 46 0.38 0.66 1.25
CA ILE A 46 1.14 1.88 1.58
C ILE A 46 1.53 1.89 3.07
N SER A 47 0.65 1.43 3.96
CA SER A 47 0.92 1.36 5.40
C SER A 47 2.00 0.34 5.72
N GLU A 48 1.92 -0.87 5.17
CA GLU A 48 2.95 -1.90 5.32
C GLU A 48 4.31 -1.44 4.77
N ALA A 49 4.31 -0.76 3.63
CA ALA A 49 5.54 -0.19 3.08
C ALA A 49 6.13 0.88 4.02
N ARG A 50 5.29 1.68 4.69
CA ARG A 50 5.73 2.65 5.69
C ARG A 50 6.31 1.98 6.94
N ASP A 51 5.65 0.94 7.46
CA ASP A 51 6.14 0.17 8.61
C ASP A 51 7.50 -0.48 8.34
N LYS A 52 7.73 -0.90 7.09
CA LYS A 52 9.03 -1.40 6.62
C LYS A 52 10.09 -0.30 6.42
N GLY A 53 9.79 0.95 6.77
CA GLY A 53 10.70 2.09 6.61
C GLY A 53 10.91 2.51 5.15
N LEU A 54 10.07 2.06 4.21
CA LEU A 54 10.19 2.43 2.81
C LEU A 54 9.70 3.87 2.59
N LYS A 55 10.32 4.55 1.63
CA LYS A 55 9.92 5.91 1.26
C LYS A 55 8.58 5.90 0.52
N VAL A 56 7.51 6.08 1.27
CA VAL A 56 6.15 6.23 0.77
C VAL A 56 5.74 7.71 0.74
N PRO A 57 4.78 8.09 -0.12
CA PRO A 57 4.16 9.41 -0.05
C PRO A 57 3.53 9.64 1.31
N LYS A 58 3.63 10.88 1.76
CA LYS A 58 2.90 11.33 2.94
C LYS A 58 1.41 11.32 2.60
N GLU A 59 0.60 10.84 3.52
CA GLU A 59 -0.84 11.02 3.41
C GLU A 59 -1.12 12.52 3.39
N LYS A 60 -1.89 12.96 2.39
CA LYS A 60 -2.38 14.33 2.38
C LYS A 60 -3.40 14.42 3.51
N LYS A 61 -3.05 15.09 4.62
CA LYS A 61 -4.06 15.54 5.58
C LYS A 61 -5.01 16.46 4.83
N SER A 62 -6.24 16.03 4.53
CA SER A 62 -7.29 17.01 4.24
C SER A 62 -7.62 17.69 5.55
N LYS A 63 -7.54 19.01 5.56
CA LYS A 63 -7.93 19.84 6.71
C LYS A 63 -9.44 19.81 6.88
#